data_AF-A0A1N7JZM7-F1
#
_entry.id   AF-A0A1N7JZM7-F1
#
_cell.length_a   1.000
_cell.length_b   1.000
_cell.length_c   1.000
_cell.angle_alpha   90.00
_cell.angle_beta   90.00
_cell.angle_gamma   90.00
#
_symmetry.space_group_name_H-M   'P 1'
#
loop_
_entity.id
_entity.type
_entity.pdbx_description
1 polymer ?
#
loop_
_entity_poly.entity_id
_entity_poly.type
_entity_poly.pdbx_seq_one_letter_code
_entity_poly.pdbx_strand_id
1 'polypeptide(L)'
;MTVDVAHELLTKGCASLYRDVALCLSERAMDLPVRQGASMEDLHHWLRRLAEAEEAPIQLSGVRYALLQAFRRFKPVLDPGERHAWLDFILRDPTKARARAYELLLAHPEPALLTSYYWRHDPWRIAWFEHEGEWWQMVWHPATADCAFRTRSEVLANARRDGQRYDPHWLHEERLAVQFENGDVIYYPWLAEVE
;
A
#
# COMPACT_ATOMS: atom_id res chain seq x y z
N MET A 1 -28.14 -10.44 -15.45
CA MET A 1 -27.14 -11.24 -14.72
C MET A 1 -27.01 -10.59 -13.36
N THR A 2 -27.37 -11.29 -12.29
CA THR A 2 -27.11 -10.83 -10.92
C THR A 2 -25.62 -10.85 -10.72
N VAL A 3 -25.02 -9.66 -10.72
CA VAL A 3 -23.64 -9.48 -10.31
C VAL A 3 -23.53 -9.91 -8.84
N ASP A 4 -22.62 -10.83 -8.55
CA ASP A 4 -22.29 -11.17 -7.18
C ASP A 4 -21.42 -10.06 -6.61
N VAL A 5 -22.06 -9.12 -5.89
CA VAL A 5 -21.40 -7.95 -5.29
C VAL A 5 -20.21 -8.37 -4.43
N ALA A 6 -20.30 -9.50 -3.72
CA ALA A 6 -19.20 -9.99 -2.90
C ALA A 6 -17.97 -10.36 -3.75
N HIS A 7 -18.19 -10.99 -4.91
CA HIS A 7 -17.13 -11.31 -5.86
C HIS A 7 -16.49 -10.07 -6.46
N GLU A 8 -17.27 -9.05 -6.80
CA GLU A 8 -16.74 -7.79 -7.33
C GLU A 8 -15.91 -7.03 -6.31
N LEU A 9 -16.41 -6.90 -5.08
CA LEU A 9 -15.69 -6.25 -3.98
C LEU A 9 -14.37 -6.99 -3.69
N LEU A 10 -14.39 -8.32 -3.63
CA LEU A 10 -13.17 -9.11 -3.41
C LEU A 10 -12.18 -8.98 -4.56
N THR A 11 -12.65 -8.99 -5.81
CA THR A 11 -11.80 -8.83 -6.99
C THR A 11 -11.09 -7.48 -6.97
N LYS A 12 -11.85 -6.40 -6.74
CA LYS A 12 -11.30 -5.03 -6.65
C LYS A 12 -10.37 -4.88 -5.46
N GLY A 13 -10.75 -5.41 -4.30
CA GLY A 13 -9.93 -5.41 -3.09
C GLY A 13 -8.59 -6.12 -3.28
N CYS A 14 -8.60 -7.32 -3.87
CA CYS A 14 -7.36 -8.05 -4.18
C CYS A 14 -6.49 -7.31 -5.19
N ALA A 15 -7.08 -6.74 -6.26
CA ALA A 15 -6.34 -5.96 -7.24
C ALA A 15 -5.68 -4.70 -6.62
N SER A 16 -6.40 -3.98 -5.76
CA SER A 16 -5.84 -2.83 -5.03
C SER A 16 -4.79 -3.26 -4.00
N LEU A 17 -4.98 -4.39 -3.31
CA LEU A 17 -3.96 -4.92 -2.40
C LEU A 17 -2.69 -5.30 -3.17
N TYR A 18 -2.84 -5.98 -4.31
CA TYR A 18 -1.73 -6.33 -5.19
C TYR A 18 -0.93 -5.10 -5.63
N ARG A 19 -1.62 -4.03 -6.06
CA ARG A 19 -0.98 -2.75 -6.39
C ARG A 19 -0.12 -2.25 -5.22
N ASP A 20 -0.64 -2.29 -4.01
CA ASP A 20 0.03 -1.74 -2.82
C ASP A 20 1.23 -2.61 -2.38
N VAL A 21 1.17 -3.93 -2.57
CA VAL A 21 2.24 -4.87 -2.18
C VAL A 21 3.21 -5.24 -3.32
N ALA A 22 2.99 -4.79 -4.56
CA ALA A 22 3.77 -5.20 -5.73
C ALA A 22 5.29 -4.97 -5.57
N LEU A 23 5.68 -3.87 -4.92
CA LEU A 23 7.10 -3.59 -4.62
C LEU A 23 7.64 -4.51 -3.51
N CYS A 24 6.82 -4.86 -2.53
CA CYS A 24 7.18 -5.83 -1.49
C CYS A 24 7.35 -7.26 -2.04
N LEU A 25 6.50 -7.64 -2.99
CA LEU A 25 6.63 -8.91 -3.72
C LEU A 25 7.92 -8.92 -4.54
N SER A 26 8.24 -7.79 -5.18
CA SER A 26 9.49 -7.63 -5.93
C SER A 26 10.73 -7.79 -5.04
N GLU A 27 10.74 -7.21 -3.83
CA GLU A 27 11.88 -7.36 -2.90
C GLU A 27 12.09 -8.80 -2.42
N ARG A 28 11.04 -9.62 -2.43
CA ARG A 28 11.09 -11.04 -2.08
C ARG A 28 11.24 -11.95 -3.29
N ALA A 29 11.40 -11.38 -4.49
CA ALA A 29 11.46 -12.10 -5.77
C ALA A 29 10.24 -13.03 -5.99
N MET A 30 9.06 -12.58 -5.57
CA MET A 30 7.80 -13.32 -5.73
C MET A 30 6.94 -12.70 -6.82
N ASP A 31 6.38 -13.57 -7.67
CA ASP A 31 5.41 -13.19 -8.69
C ASP A 31 4.03 -13.73 -8.31
N LEU A 32 3.17 -12.84 -7.82
CA LEU A 32 1.82 -13.15 -7.35
C LEU A 32 0.81 -12.14 -7.91
N PRO A 33 0.59 -12.07 -9.24
CA PRO A 33 -0.39 -11.16 -9.80
C PRO A 33 -1.81 -11.68 -9.58
N VAL A 34 -2.75 -10.77 -9.34
CA VAL A 34 -4.18 -11.09 -9.36
C VAL A 34 -4.61 -11.27 -10.81
N ARG A 35 -5.12 -12.46 -11.15
CA ARG A 35 -5.53 -12.79 -12.52
C ARG A 35 -6.87 -12.15 -12.85
N GLN A 36 -6.99 -11.64 -14.08
CA GLN A 36 -8.27 -11.15 -14.58
C GLN A 36 -9.28 -12.30 -14.67
N GLY A 37 -10.49 -12.08 -14.16
CA GLY A 37 -11.55 -13.09 -14.16
C GLY A 37 -11.34 -14.24 -13.16
N ALA A 38 -10.46 -14.06 -12.16
CA ALA A 38 -10.28 -15.02 -11.08
C ALA A 38 -11.60 -15.31 -10.35
N SER A 39 -11.82 -16.58 -10.02
CA SER A 39 -12.98 -16.99 -9.22
C SER A 39 -12.84 -16.54 -7.75
N MET A 40 -13.93 -16.62 -6.97
CA MET A 40 -13.89 -16.38 -5.52
C MET A 40 -12.84 -17.27 -4.82
N GLU A 41 -12.74 -18.54 -5.20
CA GLU A 41 -11.78 -19.48 -4.61
C GLU A 41 -10.34 -19.09 -4.95
N ASP A 42 -10.07 -18.72 -6.20
CA ASP A 42 -8.75 -18.27 -6.66
C ASP A 42 -8.29 -17.02 -5.90
N LEU A 43 -9.20 -16.08 -5.62
CA LEU A 43 -8.91 -14.85 -4.88
C LEU A 43 -8.56 -15.15 -3.42
N HIS A 44 -9.33 -16.00 -2.74
CA HIS A 44 -8.99 -16.44 -1.37
C HIS A 44 -7.69 -17.26 -1.31
N HIS A 45 -7.43 -18.08 -2.33
CA HIS A 45 -6.15 -18.78 -2.45
C HIS A 45 -4.99 -17.80 -2.65
N TRP A 46 -5.17 -16.77 -3.48
CA TRP A 46 -4.18 -15.71 -3.67
C TRP A 46 -3.89 -14.95 -2.36
N LEU A 47 -4.92 -14.60 -1.57
CA LEU A 47 -4.76 -13.93 -0.28
C LEU A 47 -3.97 -14.78 0.74
N ARG A 48 -4.19 -16.10 0.75
CA ARG A 48 -3.39 -17.03 1.58
C ARG A 48 -1.93 -17.04 1.16
N ARG A 49 -1.67 -17.15 -0.16
CA ARG A 49 -0.30 -17.08 -0.70
C ARG A 49 0.36 -15.73 -0.44
N LEU A 50 -0.41 -14.64 -0.40
CA LEU A 50 0.11 -13.32 -0.05
C LEU A 50 0.56 -13.27 1.41
N ALA A 51 -0.18 -13.88 2.34
CA ALA A 51 0.23 -13.96 3.75
C ALA A 51 1.50 -14.79 3.93
N GLU A 52 1.67 -15.88 3.16
CA GLU A 52 2.92 -16.64 3.13
C GLU A 52 4.08 -15.81 2.54
N ALA A 53 3.79 -15.00 1.52
CA ALA A 53 4.78 -14.14 0.89
C ALA A 53 5.28 -13.03 1.82
N GLU A 54 4.43 -12.50 2.70
CA GLU A 54 4.81 -11.46 3.67
C GLU A 54 6.04 -11.87 4.51
N GLU A 55 6.10 -13.15 4.90
CA GLU A 55 7.16 -13.75 5.71
C GLU A 55 8.39 -14.20 4.90
N ALA A 56 8.34 -14.12 3.57
CA ALA A 56 9.44 -14.60 2.74
C ALA A 56 10.71 -13.71 2.89
N PRO A 57 11.92 -14.27 2.76
CA PRO A 57 13.16 -13.51 2.90
C PRO A 57 13.29 -12.39 1.86
N ILE A 58 13.77 -11.24 2.30
CA ILE A 58 14.08 -10.10 1.43
C ILE A 58 15.38 -10.38 0.67
N GLN A 59 15.36 -10.11 -0.63
CA GLN A 59 16.49 -10.25 -1.53
C GLN A 59 17.00 -8.90 -2.01
N LEU A 60 18.32 -8.69 -1.95
CA LEU A 60 18.95 -7.43 -2.34
C LEU A 60 18.65 -7.02 -3.80
N SER A 61 18.61 -7.98 -4.73
CA SER A 61 18.24 -7.72 -6.13
C SER A 61 16.83 -7.14 -6.25
N GLY A 62 15.89 -7.69 -5.50
CA GLY A 62 14.52 -7.21 -5.43
C GLY A 62 14.39 -5.83 -4.78
N VAL A 63 15.13 -5.59 -3.68
CA VAL A 63 15.20 -4.26 -3.03
C VAL A 63 15.66 -3.21 -4.03
N ARG A 64 16.74 -3.48 -4.79
CA ARG A 64 17.23 -2.57 -5.82
C ARG A 64 16.20 -2.32 -6.91
N TYR A 65 15.48 -3.36 -7.35
CA TYR A 65 14.41 -3.21 -8.33
C TYR A 65 13.28 -2.32 -7.81
N ALA A 66 12.81 -2.53 -6.58
CA ALA A 66 11.76 -1.73 -5.97
C ALA A 66 12.16 -0.24 -5.87
N LEU A 67 13.38 0.03 -5.43
CA LEU A 67 13.94 1.38 -5.38
C LEU A 67 14.08 2.01 -6.77
N LEU A 68 14.42 1.23 -7.81
CA LEU A 68 14.44 1.73 -9.19
C LEU A 68 13.04 2.12 -9.68
N GLN A 69 11.99 1.40 -9.28
CA GLN A 69 10.61 1.81 -9.59
C GLN A 69 10.26 3.12 -8.90
N ALA A 70 10.64 3.29 -7.64
CA ALA A 70 10.47 4.54 -6.91
C ALA A 70 11.21 5.70 -7.60
N PHE A 71 12.48 5.49 -7.95
CA PHE A 71 13.29 6.45 -8.69
C PHE A 71 12.62 6.90 -9.99
N ARG A 72 12.02 5.98 -10.76
CA ARG A 72 11.31 6.33 -12.01
C ARG A 72 10.16 7.30 -11.78
N ARG A 73 9.46 7.22 -10.64
CA ARG A 73 8.36 8.13 -10.28
C ARG A 73 8.86 9.53 -9.93
N PHE A 74 9.96 9.61 -9.20
CA PHE A 74 10.52 10.89 -8.76
C PHE A 74 11.49 11.52 -9.76
N LYS A 75 12.02 10.76 -10.73
CA LYS A 75 12.95 11.27 -11.74
C LYS A 75 12.55 12.62 -12.37
N PRO A 76 11.26 12.90 -12.68
CA PRO A 76 10.85 14.18 -13.26
C PRO A 76 11.11 15.40 -12.38
N VAL A 77 11.08 15.25 -11.04
CA VAL A 77 11.25 16.37 -10.09
C VAL A 77 12.69 16.55 -9.61
N LEU A 78 13.57 15.57 -9.88
CA LEU A 78 14.96 15.60 -9.47
C LEU A 78 15.85 16.29 -10.51
N ASP A 79 16.87 17.00 -10.04
CA ASP A 79 17.93 17.51 -10.90
C ASP A 79 18.91 16.39 -11.34
N PRO A 80 19.79 16.64 -12.35
CA PRO A 80 20.74 15.63 -12.81
C PRO A 80 21.70 15.08 -11.75
N GLY A 81 22.15 15.91 -10.81
CA GLY A 81 23.05 15.52 -9.72
C GLY A 81 22.35 14.62 -8.71
N GLU A 82 21.14 14.98 -8.31
CA GLU A 82 20.28 14.18 -7.43
C GLU A 82 19.94 12.82 -8.07
N ARG A 83 19.66 12.80 -9.37
CA ARG A 83 19.41 11.55 -10.10
C ARG A 83 20.60 10.60 -10.04
N HIS A 84 21.80 11.14 -10.25
CA HIS A 84 23.03 10.33 -10.23
C HIS A 84 23.34 9.83 -8.82
N ALA A 85 23.25 10.71 -7.81
CA ALA A 85 23.48 10.36 -6.42
C ALA A 85 22.52 9.27 -5.95
N TRP A 86 21.24 9.37 -6.30
CA TRP A 86 20.27 8.36 -5.88
C TRP A 86 20.48 7.02 -6.59
N LEU A 87 20.81 7.00 -7.89
CA LEU A 87 21.19 5.77 -8.57
C LEU A 87 22.43 5.11 -7.93
N ASP A 88 23.42 5.91 -7.51
CA ASP A 88 24.59 5.38 -6.80
C ASP A 88 24.20 4.77 -5.44
N PHE A 89 23.32 5.43 -4.67
CA PHE A 89 22.76 4.85 -3.45
C PHE A 89 22.03 3.54 -3.74
N ILE A 90 21.16 3.48 -4.75
CA ILE A 90 20.43 2.24 -5.08
C ILE A 90 21.40 1.07 -5.31
N LEU A 91 22.52 1.33 -6.01
CA LEU A 91 23.49 0.29 -6.32
C LEU A 91 24.37 -0.07 -5.12
N ARG A 92 24.84 0.91 -4.34
CA ARG A 92 25.88 0.73 -3.32
C ARG A 92 25.36 0.70 -1.89
N ASP A 93 24.29 1.42 -1.60
CA ASP A 93 23.71 1.61 -0.26
C ASP A 93 22.17 1.77 -0.34
N PRO A 94 21.43 0.66 -0.54
CA PRO A 94 19.97 0.68 -0.68
C PRO A 94 19.24 1.27 0.53
N THR A 95 19.86 1.23 1.71
CA THR A 95 19.32 1.84 2.93
C THR A 95 19.27 3.35 2.78
N LYS A 96 20.35 3.99 2.32
CA LYS A 96 20.33 5.43 1.99
C LYS A 96 19.36 5.75 0.87
N ALA A 97 19.24 4.90 -0.15
CA ALA A 97 18.27 5.10 -1.21
C ALA A 97 16.82 5.06 -0.70
N ARG A 98 16.51 4.19 0.27
CA ARG A 98 15.19 4.13 0.93
C ARG A 98 14.95 5.36 1.80
N ALA A 99 15.95 5.81 2.58
CA ALA A 99 15.87 7.05 3.34
C ALA A 99 15.57 8.27 2.45
N ARG A 100 16.25 8.38 1.30
CA ARG A 100 15.98 9.44 0.33
C ARG A 100 14.56 9.37 -0.26
N ALA A 101 14.02 8.17 -0.45
CA ALA A 101 12.64 8.01 -0.90
C ALA A 101 11.63 8.60 0.11
N TYR A 102 11.89 8.44 1.43
CA TYR A 102 11.05 9.03 2.48
C TYR A 102 11.05 10.55 2.42
N GLU A 103 12.23 11.17 2.30
CA GLU A 103 12.34 12.64 2.15
C GLU A 103 11.56 13.14 0.92
N LEU A 104 11.65 12.41 -0.19
CA LEU A 104 10.97 12.78 -1.43
C LEU A 104 9.46 12.56 -1.35
N LEU A 105 8.98 11.55 -0.63
CA LEU A 105 7.54 11.37 -0.40
C LEU A 105 6.94 12.50 0.45
N LEU A 106 7.70 13.04 1.40
CA LEU A 106 7.29 14.21 2.19
C LEU A 106 7.22 15.48 1.33
N ALA A 107 8.22 15.71 0.48
CA ALA A 107 8.27 16.89 -0.38
C ALA A 107 7.31 16.82 -1.60
N HIS A 108 7.15 15.61 -2.15
CA HIS A 108 6.40 15.34 -3.37
C HIS A 108 5.52 14.09 -3.19
N PRO A 109 4.37 14.22 -2.49
CA PRO A 109 3.41 13.14 -2.32
C PRO A 109 3.06 12.45 -3.64
N GLU A 110 3.44 11.19 -3.81
CA GLU A 110 3.10 10.38 -4.99
C GLU A 110 2.13 9.26 -4.58
N PRO A 111 0.84 9.32 -4.98
CA PRO A 111 -0.20 8.40 -4.53
C PRO A 111 0.19 6.92 -4.62
N ALA A 112 0.75 6.49 -5.75
CA ALA A 112 1.08 5.09 -5.98
C ALA A 112 2.21 4.58 -5.07
N LEU A 113 3.07 5.46 -4.59
CA LEU A 113 4.11 5.12 -3.63
C LEU A 113 3.60 5.25 -2.20
N LEU A 114 2.81 6.28 -1.89
CA LEU A 114 2.25 6.48 -0.55
C LEU A 114 1.35 5.33 -0.11
N THR A 115 0.59 4.70 -1.02
CA THR A 115 -0.22 3.53 -0.68
C THR A 115 0.60 2.24 -0.66
N SER A 116 1.86 2.25 -1.05
CA SER A 116 2.64 1.01 -1.09
C SER A 116 3.06 0.55 0.30
N TYR A 117 2.91 -0.75 0.54
CA TYR A 117 3.41 -1.42 1.74
C TYR A 117 4.94 -1.40 1.85
N TYR A 118 5.66 -1.14 0.76
CA TYR A 118 7.12 -1.18 0.72
C TYR A 118 7.76 -0.15 1.64
N TRP A 119 7.11 0.98 1.85
CA TRP A 119 7.64 2.09 2.64
C TRP A 119 7.22 2.02 4.11
N ARG A 120 6.40 1.05 4.49
CA ARG A 120 5.78 0.95 5.81
C ARG A 120 5.99 -0.44 6.42
N HIS A 121 5.84 -0.55 7.73
CA HIS A 121 6.07 -1.79 8.47
C HIS A 121 4.73 -2.40 8.95
N ASP A 122 3.73 -2.36 8.08
CA ASP A 122 2.37 -2.78 8.41
C ASP A 122 2.01 -4.10 7.74
N PRO A 123 1.17 -4.94 8.38
CA PRO A 123 0.71 -6.18 7.76
C PRO A 123 -0.09 -5.97 6.47
N TRP A 124 0.09 -6.85 5.49
CA TRP A 124 -0.47 -6.71 4.13
C TRP A 124 -1.93 -7.14 4.03
N ARG A 125 -2.79 -6.47 4.79
CA ARG A 125 -4.16 -6.93 5.06
C ARG A 125 -5.25 -5.99 4.60
N ILE A 126 -4.96 -4.71 4.47
CA ILE A 126 -5.99 -3.69 4.22
C ILE A 126 -5.80 -3.15 2.81
N ALA A 127 -6.88 -2.99 2.06
CA ALA A 127 -6.86 -2.33 0.76
C ALA A 127 -8.04 -1.37 0.62
N TRP A 128 -7.77 -0.20 0.07
CA TRP A 128 -8.79 0.79 -0.28
C TRP A 128 -9.01 0.83 -1.80
N PHE A 129 -10.27 0.86 -2.22
CA PHE A 129 -10.67 0.89 -3.61
C PHE A 129 -12.04 1.54 -3.81
N GLU A 130 -12.33 1.99 -5.03
CA GLU A 130 -13.62 2.59 -5.37
C GLU A 130 -14.57 1.56 -5.98
N HIS A 131 -15.82 1.56 -5.51
CA HIS A 131 -16.90 0.76 -6.05
C HIS A 131 -18.21 1.55 -5.99
N GLU A 132 -18.88 1.68 -7.13
CA GLU A 132 -20.14 2.41 -7.28
C GLU A 132 -20.11 3.86 -6.77
N GLY A 133 -18.98 4.56 -6.94
CA GLY A 133 -18.82 5.95 -6.53
C GLY A 133 -18.55 6.15 -5.04
N GLU A 134 -18.36 5.06 -4.28
CA GLU A 134 -17.97 5.08 -2.87
C GLU A 134 -16.62 4.39 -2.66
N TRP A 135 -15.87 4.86 -1.66
CA TRP A 135 -14.65 4.21 -1.20
C TRP A 135 -14.96 3.05 -0.25
N TRP A 136 -14.41 1.90 -0.57
CA TRP A 136 -14.51 0.67 0.21
C TRP A 136 -13.15 0.27 0.74
N GLN A 137 -13.17 -0.29 1.94
CA GLN A 137 -12.03 -0.94 2.56
C GLN A 137 -12.28 -2.44 2.60
N MET A 138 -11.32 -3.21 2.10
CA MET A 138 -11.21 -4.64 2.36
C MET A 138 -10.21 -4.86 3.49
N VAL A 139 -10.56 -5.68 4.47
CA VAL A 139 -9.66 -6.17 5.52
C VAL A 139 -9.59 -7.69 5.44
N TRP A 140 -8.40 -8.21 5.13
CA TRP A 140 -8.09 -9.63 5.10
C TRP A 140 -7.68 -10.14 6.49
N HIS A 141 -8.27 -11.26 6.91
CA HIS A 141 -7.97 -11.92 8.18
C HIS A 141 -7.32 -13.29 7.92
N PRO A 142 -5.97 -13.39 7.86
CA PRO A 142 -5.28 -14.65 7.56
C PRO A 142 -5.66 -15.83 8.46
N ALA A 143 -6.01 -15.56 9.73
CA ALA A 143 -6.34 -16.58 10.71
C ALA A 143 -7.68 -17.29 10.45
N THR A 144 -8.67 -16.57 9.91
CA THR A 144 -10.00 -17.14 9.57
C THR A 144 -10.16 -17.38 8.08
N ALA A 145 -9.24 -16.88 7.27
CA ALA A 145 -9.30 -16.87 5.82
C ALA A 145 -10.52 -16.12 5.25
N ASP A 146 -10.99 -15.07 5.94
CA ASP A 146 -12.12 -14.24 5.55
C ASP A 146 -11.72 -12.79 5.24
N CYS A 147 -12.55 -12.13 4.42
CA CYS A 147 -12.47 -10.69 4.16
C CYS A 147 -13.68 -9.96 4.75
N ALA A 148 -13.41 -8.88 5.49
CA ALA A 148 -14.43 -7.89 5.84
C ALA A 148 -14.41 -6.74 4.83
N PHE A 149 -15.59 -6.23 4.48
CA PHE A 149 -15.76 -5.06 3.64
C PHE A 149 -16.51 -3.98 4.41
N ARG A 150 -15.94 -2.78 4.43
CA ARG A 150 -16.51 -1.61 5.10
C ARG A 150 -16.50 -0.43 4.15
N THR A 151 -17.54 0.40 4.16
CA THR A 151 -17.47 1.68 3.44
C THR A 151 -16.60 2.67 4.20
N ARG A 152 -16.12 3.70 3.51
CA ARG A 152 -15.40 4.82 4.15
C ARG A 152 -16.23 5.44 5.27
N SER A 153 -17.53 5.60 5.05
CA SER A 153 -18.46 6.15 6.04
C SER A 153 -18.51 5.30 7.31
N GLU A 154 -18.57 3.97 7.17
CA GLU A 154 -18.55 3.04 8.31
C GLU A 154 -17.21 3.06 9.05
N VAL A 155 -16.09 3.13 8.34
CA VAL A 155 -14.75 3.23 8.97
C VAL A 155 -14.66 4.53 9.78
N LEU A 156 -15.02 5.67 9.18
CA LEU A 156 -14.96 6.98 9.84
C LEU A 156 -15.97 7.12 11.00
N ALA A 157 -17.11 6.42 10.95
CA ALA A 157 -18.06 6.38 12.07
C ALA A 157 -17.48 5.69 13.32
N ASN A 158 -16.55 4.76 13.13
CA ASN A 158 -15.84 4.07 14.22
C ASN A 158 -14.58 4.83 14.68
N ALA A 159 -14.32 6.01 14.11
CA ALA A 159 -13.13 6.78 14.42
C ALA A 159 -13.10 7.26 15.86
N ARG A 160 -11.91 7.20 16.46
CA ARG A 160 -11.63 7.87 17.73
C ARG A 160 -11.29 9.34 17.42
N ARG A 161 -12.04 10.25 18.05
CA ARG A 161 -11.84 11.70 17.90
C ARG A 161 -11.21 12.25 19.17
N ASP A 162 -10.13 13.02 19.01
CA ASP A 162 -9.67 13.95 20.03
C ASP A 162 -10.14 15.36 19.64
N GLY A 163 -11.23 15.81 20.27
CA GLY A 163 -11.93 17.03 19.88
C GLY A 163 -12.49 16.95 18.46
N GLN A 164 -11.97 17.79 17.54
CA GLN A 164 -12.41 17.86 16.13
C GLN A 164 -11.49 17.10 15.17
N ARG A 165 -10.39 16.50 15.64
CA ARG A 165 -9.42 15.80 14.79
C ARG A 165 -9.50 14.30 15.00
N TYR A 166 -9.29 13.56 13.92
CA TYR A 166 -9.09 12.12 13.99
C TYR A 166 -7.74 11.82 14.65
N ASP A 167 -7.70 10.77 15.47
CA ASP A 167 -6.45 10.23 16.01
C ASP A 167 -5.53 9.76 14.85
N PRO A 168 -4.31 10.31 14.70
CA PRO A 168 -3.42 9.94 13.59
C PRO A 168 -2.95 8.49 13.63
N HIS A 169 -2.82 7.90 14.82
CA HIS A 169 -2.46 6.49 14.97
C HIS A 169 -3.60 5.61 14.49
N TRP A 170 -4.84 5.93 14.86
CA TRP A 170 -6.02 5.24 14.35
C TRP A 170 -6.15 5.35 12.82
N LEU A 171 -5.92 6.54 12.26
CA LEU A 171 -5.92 6.72 10.80
C LEU A 171 -4.83 5.89 10.12
N HIS A 172 -3.66 5.76 10.73
CA HIS A 172 -2.58 4.90 10.22
C HIS A 172 -2.96 3.41 10.25
N GLU A 173 -3.53 2.93 11.36
CA GLU A 173 -4.05 1.57 11.52
C GLU A 173 -5.10 1.24 10.45
N GLU A 174 -5.99 2.19 10.13
CA GLU A 174 -7.04 2.03 9.12
C GLU A 174 -6.56 2.30 7.68
N ARG A 175 -5.26 2.56 7.47
CA ARG A 175 -4.66 2.94 6.18
C ARG A 175 -5.31 4.17 5.54
N LEU A 176 -5.71 5.13 6.37
CA LEU A 176 -6.16 6.46 5.97
C LEU A 176 -5.04 7.51 6.05
N ALA A 177 -3.90 7.16 6.67
CA ALA A 177 -2.69 7.96 6.68
C ALA A 177 -1.40 7.11 6.70
N VAL A 178 -0.29 7.71 6.27
CA VAL A 178 1.07 7.19 6.49
C VAL A 178 1.71 7.99 7.59
N GLN A 179 2.19 7.32 8.65
CA GLN A 179 3.05 7.90 9.66
C GLN A 179 4.49 7.48 9.40
N PHE A 180 5.40 8.44 9.32
CA PHE A 180 6.84 8.21 9.18
C PHE A 180 7.53 8.12 10.55
N GLU A 181 8.75 7.58 10.58
CA GLU A 181 9.51 7.37 11.83
C GLU A 181 9.75 8.66 12.65
N ASN A 182 9.79 9.82 11.98
CA ASN A 182 9.95 11.13 12.62
C ASN A 182 8.63 11.69 13.21
N GLY A 183 7.52 10.96 13.08
CA GLY A 183 6.20 11.36 13.54
C GLY A 183 5.39 12.17 12.53
N ASP A 184 5.95 12.52 11.37
CA ASP A 184 5.21 13.21 10.32
C ASP A 184 4.12 12.29 9.75
N VAL A 185 2.96 12.89 9.44
CA VAL A 185 1.80 12.17 8.92
C VAL A 185 1.40 12.76 7.58
N ILE A 186 1.38 11.93 6.54
CA ILE A 186 0.71 12.24 5.28
C ILE A 186 -0.64 11.54 5.31
N TYR A 187 -1.71 12.34 5.46
CA TYR A 187 -3.07 11.87 5.22
C TYR A 187 -3.23 11.55 3.73
N TYR A 188 -3.92 10.46 3.39
CA TYR A 188 -4.33 10.25 2.01
C TYR A 188 -5.39 11.30 1.65
N PRO A 189 -5.07 12.32 0.84
CA PRO A 189 -5.92 13.51 0.67
C PRO A 189 -7.32 13.19 0.13
N TRP A 190 -7.47 12.08 -0.59
CA TRP A 190 -8.71 11.60 -1.20
C TRP A 190 -9.55 10.68 -0.28
N LEU A 191 -9.05 10.32 0.91
CA LEU A 191 -9.69 9.35 1.81
C LEU A 191 -9.97 9.90 3.22
N ALA A 192 -9.17 10.86 3.70
CA ALA A 192 -9.15 11.17 5.13
C ALA A 192 -10.10 12.30 5.59
N GLU A 193 -10.78 13.05 4.69
CA GLU A 193 -11.59 14.25 5.05
C GLU A 193 -10.99 15.03 6.23
N VAL A 194 -9.72 15.42 6.10
CA VAL A 194 -9.07 16.27 7.10
C VAL A 194 -9.16 17.69 6.56
N GLU A 195 -10.18 18.42 7.00
CA GLU A 195 -10.20 19.90 6.94
C GLU A 195 -9.22 20.48 7.97
#